data_AF-A0AAV0QS17-F1
#
_entry.id   AF-A0AAV0QS17-F1
#
_cell.length_a   1.000
_cell.length_b   1.000
_cell.length_c   1.000
_cell.angle_alpha   90.00
_cell.angle_beta   90.00
_cell.angle_gamma   90.00
#
_symmetry.space_group_name_H-M   'P 1'
#
loop_
_entity.id
_entity.type
_entity.pdbx_description
1 polymer ?
#
loop_
_entity_poly.entity_id
_entity_poly.type
_entity_poly.pdbx_seq_one_letter_code
_entity_poly.pdbx_strand_id
1 'polypeptide(L)'
;MARGAMEPLIVGRVVGEVVEMFNPSVRMSVTYNSNKQVSNGHELMPAVVASRPRVDIGGDDLRTPYTLIMTDPDYPSPSDPYLKEHLHWYVPFLTVCYDLNTYYPSSTGSHRF
;
A
#
# COMPACT_ATOMS: atom_id res chain seq x y z
N MET A 1 8.61 -21.51 -2.72
CA MET A 1 8.81 -20.64 -1.54
C MET A 1 7.61 -19.70 -1.34
N ALA A 2 6.37 -20.21 -1.22
CA ALA A 2 5.17 -19.37 -1.31
C ALA A 2 4.27 -19.35 -0.05
N ARG A 3 4.42 -20.31 0.88
CA ARG A 3 3.52 -20.39 2.06
C ARG A 3 3.80 -19.30 3.10
N GLY A 4 5.06 -19.00 3.40
CA GLY A 4 5.41 -18.06 4.49
C GLY A 4 5.09 -16.59 4.19
N ALA A 5 5.03 -16.17 2.93
CA ALA A 5 4.69 -14.79 2.57
C ALA A 5 3.18 -14.50 2.69
N MET A 6 2.35 -15.53 2.51
CA MET A 6 0.88 -15.42 2.56
C MET A 6 0.33 -15.58 3.97
N GLU A 7 1.03 -16.31 4.85
CA GLU A 7 0.58 -16.60 6.20
C GLU A 7 0.19 -15.34 7.01
N PRO A 8 0.97 -14.23 7.01
CA PRO A 8 0.55 -13.01 7.70
C PRO A 8 -0.73 -12.38 7.13
N LEU A 9 -0.94 -12.48 5.81
CA LEU A 9 -2.13 -11.92 5.15
C LEU A 9 -3.38 -12.77 5.43
N ILE A 10 -3.21 -14.08 5.61
CA ILE A 10 -4.30 -14.99 5.99
C ILE A 10 -4.64 -14.80 7.47
N VAL A 11 -3.64 -14.77 8.36
CA VAL A 11 -3.85 -14.56 9.80
C VAL A 11 -4.49 -13.19 10.07
N GLY A 12 -4.05 -12.15 9.36
CA GLY A 12 -4.65 -10.82 9.40
C GLY A 12 -5.96 -10.67 8.63
N ARG A 13 -6.53 -11.76 8.07
CA ARG A 13 -7.80 -11.80 7.32
C ARG A 13 -7.89 -10.94 6.06
N VAL A 14 -6.80 -10.28 5.67
CA VAL A 14 -6.70 -9.54 4.40
C VAL A 14 -7.06 -10.45 3.22
N VAL A 15 -6.53 -11.67 3.21
CA VAL A 15 -7.00 -12.71 2.28
C VAL A 15 -8.31 -13.27 2.82
N GLY A 16 -9.38 -13.15 2.04
CA GLY A 16 -10.74 -13.54 2.39
C GLY A 16 -11.67 -12.37 2.67
N GLU A 17 -11.19 -11.30 3.33
CA GLU A 17 -12.00 -10.11 3.56
C GLU A 17 -11.76 -9.00 2.53
N VAL A 18 -10.53 -8.84 2.03
CA VAL A 18 -10.17 -7.76 1.08
C VAL A 18 -9.82 -8.31 -0.30
N VAL A 19 -9.04 -9.40 -0.35
CA VAL A 19 -8.61 -10.02 -1.61
C VAL A 19 -8.81 -11.53 -1.60
N GLU A 20 -9.01 -12.12 -2.76
CA GLU A 20 -9.03 -13.57 -2.92
C GLU A 20 -7.64 -14.18 -2.73
N MET A 21 -7.57 -15.49 -2.50
CA MET A 21 -6.31 -16.22 -2.39
C MET A 21 -5.51 -16.10 -3.71
N PHE A 22 -4.28 -15.62 -3.64
CA PHE A 22 -3.41 -15.42 -4.80
C PHE A 22 -2.00 -15.96 -4.55
N ASN A 23 -1.22 -16.09 -5.63
CA ASN A 23 0.21 -16.41 -5.52
C ASN A 23 1.04 -15.14 -5.79
N PRO A 24 1.73 -14.58 -4.78
CA PRO A 24 2.55 -13.38 -4.97
C PRO A 24 3.60 -13.59 -6.06
N SER A 25 3.59 -12.73 -7.08
CA SER A 25 4.50 -12.81 -8.23
C SER A 25 5.43 -11.60 -8.37
N VAL A 26 5.05 -10.45 -7.80
CA VAL A 26 5.79 -9.19 -7.89
C VAL A 26 6.13 -8.71 -6.49
N ARG A 27 7.40 -8.34 -6.27
CA ARG A 27 7.83 -7.75 -5.00
C ARG A 27 7.45 -6.28 -4.96
N MET A 28 6.86 -5.85 -3.85
CA MET A 28 6.57 -4.45 -3.55
C MET A 28 7.18 -4.09 -2.20
N SER A 29 7.73 -2.87 -2.09
CA SER A 29 8.21 -2.30 -0.83
C SER A 29 7.60 -0.92 -0.65
N VAL A 30 7.05 -0.66 0.53
CA VAL A 30 6.46 0.62 0.90
C VAL A 30 7.24 1.18 2.08
N THR A 31 7.68 2.44 1.99
CA THR A 31 8.49 3.10 3.02
C THR A 31 7.96 4.49 3.33
N TYR A 32 7.61 4.74 4.58
CA TYR A 32 7.28 6.07 5.11
C TYR A 32 8.52 6.75 5.68
N ASN A 33 8.57 8.09 5.60
CA ASN A 33 9.62 8.94 6.19
C ASN A 33 11.06 8.43 5.92
N SER A 34 11.30 7.89 4.73
CA SER A 34 12.58 7.35 4.22
C SER A 34 13.17 6.14 4.96
N ASN A 35 12.69 5.76 6.15
CA ASN A 35 13.26 4.64 6.91
C ASN A 35 12.23 3.73 7.63
N LYS A 36 10.94 4.03 7.54
CA LYS A 36 9.87 3.20 8.13
C LYS A 36 9.25 2.31 7.07
N GLN A 37 9.87 1.16 6.85
CA GLN A 37 9.35 0.15 5.92
C GLN A 37 8.09 -0.51 6.49
N VAL A 38 7.04 -0.61 5.68
CA VAL A 38 5.81 -1.32 6.02
C VAL A 38 6.11 -2.82 6.07
N SER A 39 5.58 -3.50 7.10
CA SER A 39 5.66 -4.95 7.25
C SER A 39 4.28 -5.47 7.68
N ASN A 40 3.87 -6.63 7.16
CA ASN A 40 2.54 -7.19 7.45
C ASN A 40 2.34 -7.39 8.95
N GLY A 41 1.24 -6.87 9.49
CA GLY A 41 0.88 -6.99 10.91
C GLY A 41 1.64 -6.06 11.85
N HIS A 42 2.57 -5.23 11.36
CA HIS A 42 3.23 -4.21 12.19
C HIS A 42 2.42 -2.92 12.25
N GLU A 43 2.22 -2.41 13.46
CA GLU A 43 1.57 -1.14 13.70
C GLU A 43 2.51 0.03 13.32
N LEU A 44 1.93 1.04 12.65
CA LEU A 44 2.59 2.31 12.38
C LEU A 44 1.79 3.43 13.04
N MET A 45 2.50 4.35 13.70
CA MET A 45 1.84 5.48 14.36
C MET A 45 1.17 6.39 13.31
N PRO A 46 -0.02 6.95 13.59
CA PRO A 46 -0.72 7.86 12.67
C PRO A 46 0.14 9.01 12.14
N ALA A 47 1.01 9.57 13.00
CA ALA A 47 1.93 10.64 12.61
C ALA A 47 2.97 10.21 11.55
N VAL A 48 3.32 8.94 11.49
CA VAL A 48 4.26 8.40 10.49
C VAL A 48 3.60 8.25 9.12
N VAL A 49 2.32 7.91 9.10
CA VAL A 49 1.57 7.62 7.87
C VAL A 49 0.80 8.83 7.32
N ALA A 50 0.97 10.00 7.93
CA ALA A 50 0.35 11.25 7.50
C ALA A 50 0.87 11.75 6.13
N SER A 51 2.11 11.40 5.77
CA SER A 51 2.72 11.73 4.48
C SER A 51 2.59 10.57 3.50
N ARG A 52 2.63 10.86 2.21
CA ARG A 52 2.62 9.83 1.17
C ARG A 52 3.89 8.95 1.26
N PRO A 53 3.77 7.61 1.19
CA PRO A 53 4.94 6.74 1.22
C PRO A 53 5.65 6.71 -0.13
N ARG A 54 6.93 6.30 -0.09
CA ARG A 54 7.64 5.82 -1.26
C ARG A 54 7.24 4.37 -1.53
N VAL A 55 6.92 4.05 -2.78
CA VAL A 55 6.58 2.70 -3.21
C VAL A 55 7.56 2.27 -4.29
N ASP A 56 8.29 1.18 -4.04
CA ASP A 56 9.18 0.55 -4.98
C ASP A 56 8.55 -0.79 -5.42
N ILE A 57 8.22 -0.89 -6.71
CA ILE A 57 7.69 -2.13 -7.33
C ILE A 57 8.82 -2.78 -8.13
N GLY A 58 9.07 -4.06 -7.89
CA GLY A 58 9.98 -4.88 -8.68
C GLY A 58 9.33 -5.44 -9.94
N GLY A 59 10.00 -6.34 -10.63
CA GLY A 59 9.51 -6.96 -11.86
C GLY A 59 10.51 -6.79 -12.99
N ASP A 60 10.44 -7.71 -13.95
CA ASP A 60 11.43 -7.80 -15.02
C ASP A 60 11.02 -7.02 -16.28
N ASP A 61 9.72 -6.71 -16.41
CA ASP A 61 9.16 -5.98 -17.56
C ASP A 61 8.79 -4.54 -17.20
N LEU A 62 9.59 -3.60 -17.70
CA LEU A 62 9.38 -2.16 -17.55
C LEU A 62 8.14 -1.64 -18.31
N ARG A 63 7.56 -2.44 -19.20
CA ARG A 63 6.41 -2.05 -20.02
C ARG A 63 5.08 -2.42 -19.38
N THR A 64 5.08 -3.28 -18.37
CA THR A 64 3.86 -3.70 -17.67
C THR A 64 3.47 -2.62 -16.66
N PRO A 65 2.33 -1.93 -16.84
CA PRO A 65 1.82 -1.00 -15.84
C PRO A 65 1.14 -1.77 -14.70
N TYR A 66 1.31 -1.26 -13.49
CA TYR A 66 0.64 -1.71 -12.28
C TYR A 66 -0.33 -0.63 -11.77
N THR A 67 -1.34 -1.07 -11.02
CA THR A 67 -2.22 -0.18 -10.27
C THR A 67 -1.98 -0.39 -8.79
N LEU A 68 -1.72 0.68 -8.06
CA LEU A 68 -1.59 0.67 -6.60
C LEU A 68 -2.90 1.15 -5.98
N ILE A 69 -3.43 0.36 -5.04
CA ILE A 69 -4.61 0.68 -4.24
C ILE A 69 -4.22 0.59 -2.77
N MET A 70 -4.49 1.65 -2.02
CA MET A 70 -4.41 1.67 -0.55
C MET A 70 -5.82 1.89 -0.01
N THR A 71 -6.31 0.93 0.76
CA THR A 71 -7.70 0.88 1.24
C THR A 71 -7.74 0.48 2.72
N ASP A 72 -8.76 0.93 3.43
CA ASP A 72 -9.03 0.59 4.83
C ASP A 72 -10.36 -0.19 4.94
N PRO A 73 -10.30 -1.51 5.21
CA PRO A 73 -11.49 -2.36 5.36
C PRO A 73 -12.19 -2.19 6.71
N ASP A 74 -11.61 -1.42 7.63
CA ASP A 74 -12.06 -1.27 9.00
C ASP A 74 -12.63 0.14 9.27
N TYR A 75 -12.93 0.93 8.22
CA TYR A 75 -13.39 2.30 8.40
C TYR A 75 -14.90 2.40 8.77
N PRO A 76 -15.29 3.22 9.78
CA PRO A 76 -14.45 4.06 10.64
C PRO A 76 -13.87 3.35 11.88
N SER A 77 -14.31 2.13 12.18
CA SER A 77 -13.80 1.30 13.26
C SER A 77 -13.87 -0.19 12.91
N PRO A 78 -12.87 -1.01 13.28
CA PRO A 78 -12.88 -2.45 13.02
C PRO A 78 -14.09 -3.17 13.66
N SER A 79 -14.66 -2.60 14.73
CA SER A 79 -15.86 -3.14 15.38
C SER A 79 -17.16 -2.82 14.65
N ASP A 80 -17.20 -1.73 13.86
CA ASP A 80 -18.37 -1.29 13.10
C ASP A 80 -17.95 -0.65 11.76
N PRO A 81 -17.48 -1.46 10.80
CA PRO A 81 -16.86 -0.96 9.59
C PRO A 81 -17.92 -0.69 8.50
N TYR A 82 -18.94 0.10 8.81
CA TYR A 82 -20.09 0.33 7.92
C TYR A 82 -19.77 1.16 6.67
N LEU A 83 -18.57 1.76 6.60
CA LEU A 83 -18.05 2.50 5.45
C LEU A 83 -16.90 1.77 4.75
N LYS A 84 -16.67 0.50 5.07
CA LYS A 84 -15.67 -0.29 4.36
C LYS A 84 -16.08 -0.50 2.90
N GLU A 85 -15.15 -0.48 1.95
CA GLU A 85 -13.72 -0.19 2.08
C GLU A 85 -13.43 1.30 1.82
N HIS A 86 -12.66 1.96 2.70
CA HIS A 86 -12.32 3.37 2.52
C HIS A 86 -11.03 3.53 1.71
N LEU A 87 -11.15 4.14 0.52
CA LEU A 87 -10.03 4.35 -0.39
C LEU A 87 -9.14 5.52 0.10
N HIS A 88 -7.94 5.20 0.58
CA HIS A 88 -6.93 6.21 0.92
C HIS A 88 -6.14 6.68 -0.28
N TRP A 89 -5.82 5.78 -1.22
CA TRP A 89 -4.98 6.13 -2.35
C TRP A 89 -5.22 5.23 -3.57
N TYR A 90 -5.25 5.86 -4.73
CA TYR A 90 -5.38 5.21 -6.03
C TYR A 90 -4.33 5.77 -6.98
N VAL A 91 -3.45 4.92 -7.47
CA VAL A 91 -2.45 5.29 -8.49
C VAL A 91 -2.56 4.34 -9.67
N PRO A 92 -3.13 4.81 -10.80
CA PRO A 92 -3.12 4.04 -12.02
C PRO A 92 -1.77 4.19 -12.74
N PHE A 93 -1.38 3.18 -13.51
CA PHE A 93 -0.22 3.20 -14.41
C PHE A 93 1.16 3.42 -13.75
N LEU A 94 1.38 2.80 -12.60
CA LEU A 94 2.70 2.74 -11.94
C LEU A 94 3.62 1.74 -12.65
N THR A 95 4.81 2.15 -13.06
CA THR A 95 5.79 1.31 -13.77
C THR A 95 7.04 1.07 -12.94
N VAL A 96 7.68 -0.09 -13.15
CA VAL A 96 8.96 -0.46 -12.54
C VAL A 96 10.01 0.61 -12.92
N CYS A 97 10.75 1.12 -11.94
CA CYS A 97 11.79 2.17 -12.07
C CYS A 97 11.34 3.64 -12.13
N TYR A 98 10.05 3.97 -11.97
CA TYR A 98 9.64 5.37 -11.81
C TYR A 98 9.29 5.64 -10.34
N ASP A 99 10.10 6.46 -9.67
CA ASP A 99 9.75 6.99 -8.36
C ASP A 99 8.43 7.76 -8.48
N LEU A 100 7.46 7.40 -7.64
CA LEU A 100 6.16 8.06 -7.54
C LEU A 100 6.27 9.57 -7.26
N ASN A 101 7.40 10.04 -6.72
CA ASN A 101 7.73 11.45 -6.59
C ASN A 101 7.89 12.18 -7.93
N THR A 102 8.16 11.48 -9.03
CA THR A 102 8.26 12.07 -10.37
C THR A 102 6.90 12.31 -11.01
N TYR A 103 5.89 11.48 -10.72
CA TYR A 103 4.53 11.64 -11.27
C TYR A 103 3.67 12.65 -10.48
N TYR A 104 3.94 12.78 -9.17
CA TYR A 104 3.30 13.78 -8.31
C TYR A 104 4.35 14.37 -7.36
N PRO A 105 5.09 15.41 -7.76
CA PRO A 105 6.05 16.05 -6.88
C PRO A 105 5.32 16.60 -5.65
N SER A 106 5.86 16.31 -4.47
CA SER A 106 5.37 16.85 -3.20
C SER A 106 5.32 18.38 -3.31
N SER A 107 4.12 18.95 -3.34
CA SER A 107 3.94 20.38 -3.17
C SER A 107 4.27 20.75 -1.72
N THR A 108 5.51 21.11 -1.46
CA THR A 108 5.89 21.88 -0.26
C THR A 108 5.35 23.32 -0.29
N GLY A 109 4.35 23.61 -1.13
CA GLY A 109 3.56 24.83 -1.11
C GLY A 109 2.39 24.66 -0.14
N SER A 110 2.46 25.38 0.98
CA SER A 110 1.36 25.62 1.92
C SER A 110 0.02 25.77 1.20
N HIS A 111 -0.78 24.70 1.19
CA HIS A 111 -2.22 24.83 1.09
C HIS A 111 -2.77 24.83 2.52
N ARG A 112 -3.15 26.02 2.97
CA ARG A 112 -4.09 26.14 4.09
C ARG A 112 -5.39 25.47 3.64
N PHE A 113 -5.90 24.58 4.48
CA PHE A 113 -7.34 24.43 4.61
C PHE A 113 -7.88 25.59 5.44
#